data_AF-A0A2L2YTJ5-F1
#
_entry.id   AF-A0A2L2YTJ5-F1
#
_cell.length_a   1.000
_cell.length_b   1.000
_cell.length_c   1.000
_cell.angle_alpha   90.00
_cell.angle_beta   90.00
_cell.angle_gamma   90.00
#
_symmetry.space_group_name_H-M   'P 1'
#
loop_
_entity.id
_entity.type
_entity.pdbx_description
1 polymer ?
#
loop_
_entity_poly.entity_id
_entity_poly.type
_entity_poly.pdbx_seq_one_letter_code
_entity_poly.pdbx_strand_id
1 'polypeptide(L)'
;DEELPDLFGGNKEATAEKFEIAQHDIVWAEFRNLYWPALVRCVKKKERKASVWYLDSPRKCFKVPFKKIKSFSDPEMTALIKNEVENSPMKAKHKKVWLNAITYIRRKNQGYTDDPASFFDLNKHYLVYKDNKFDKQCLDDIENRGTALKNADSD
;
A
#
# COMPACT_ATOMS: atom_id res chain seq x y z
N ASP A 1 -29.80 -45.62 22.42
CA ASP A 1 -29.91 -44.20 22.79
C ASP A 1 -28.64 -43.53 22.28
N GLU A 2 -28.61 -43.22 20.98
CA GLU A 2 -29.02 -41.93 20.37
C GLU A 2 -27.94 -40.85 20.62
N GLU A 3 -27.29 -40.17 19.66
CA GLU A 3 -27.45 -39.93 18.22
C GLU A 3 -26.10 -39.43 17.62
N LEU A 4 -25.93 -39.59 16.31
CA LEU A 4 -25.01 -38.85 15.40
C LEU A 4 -25.91 -38.41 14.19
N PRO A 5 -25.62 -37.40 13.32
CA PRO A 5 -24.51 -36.42 13.27
C PRO A 5 -24.87 -34.99 12.70
N ASP A 6 -23.84 -34.11 12.64
CA ASP A 6 -23.41 -33.20 11.55
C ASP A 6 -24.10 -31.88 11.08
N LEU A 7 -23.21 -30.97 10.63
CA LEU A 7 -23.32 -29.92 9.59
C LEU A 7 -23.65 -28.45 9.97
N PHE A 8 -22.89 -27.55 9.33
CA PHE A 8 -22.94 -26.06 9.30
C PHE A 8 -22.24 -25.33 10.47
N GLY A 9 -21.23 -24.48 10.25
CA GLY A 9 -20.63 -23.96 9.03
C GLY A 9 -19.40 -23.15 9.41
N GLY A 10 -18.35 -23.26 8.59
CA GLY A 10 -17.02 -22.77 8.92
C GLY A 10 -16.99 -21.27 9.20
N ASN A 11 -16.44 -20.93 10.36
CA ASN A 11 -15.60 -19.75 10.46
C ASN A 11 -14.17 -20.24 10.61
N LYS A 12 -13.54 -20.52 9.47
CA LYS A 12 -12.11 -20.22 9.33
C LYS A 12 -12.01 -18.70 9.52
N GLU A 13 -12.04 -18.22 10.76
CA GLU A 13 -11.31 -17.00 11.08
C GLU A 13 -9.85 -17.38 10.87
N ALA A 14 -9.44 -17.27 9.59
CA ALA A 14 -8.05 -17.13 9.25
C ALA A 14 -7.48 -16.16 10.29
N THR A 15 -6.45 -16.63 10.97
CA THR A 15 -5.51 -15.88 11.78
C THR A 15 -4.98 -14.74 10.93
N ALA A 16 -5.81 -13.71 10.72
CA ALA A 16 -5.41 -12.45 10.16
C ALA A 16 -4.57 -11.84 11.27
N GLU A 17 -3.25 -12.01 11.16
CA GLU A 17 -2.28 -11.24 11.91
C GLU A 17 -2.83 -9.82 12.02
N LYS A 18 -3.09 -9.40 13.25
CA LYS A 18 -3.85 -8.21 13.56
C LYS A 18 -3.00 -7.02 13.15
N PHE A 19 -3.06 -6.65 11.88
CA PHE A 19 -2.32 -5.54 11.28
C PHE A 19 -2.57 -4.29 12.12
N GLU A 20 -1.56 -3.87 12.87
CA GLU A 20 -1.65 -2.70 13.72
C GLU A 20 -1.29 -1.46 12.91
N ILE A 21 -2.30 -0.66 12.60
CA ILE A 21 -2.15 0.59 11.87
C ILE A 21 -1.63 1.67 12.84
N ALA A 22 -0.45 2.23 12.57
CA ALA A 22 0.10 3.34 13.33
C ALA A 22 0.02 4.67 12.58
N GLN A 23 0.19 5.77 13.32
CA GLN A 23 0.24 7.10 12.74
C GLN A 23 1.53 7.28 11.92
N HIS A 24 1.41 7.92 10.76
CA HIS A 24 2.49 8.13 9.78
C HIS A 24 2.92 6.87 9.00
N ASP A 25 2.16 5.78 9.10
CA ASP A 25 2.35 4.61 8.25
C ASP A 25 1.82 4.87 6.83
N ILE A 26 2.52 4.29 5.86
CA ILE A 26 2.01 4.16 4.49
C ILE A 26 1.24 2.85 4.41
N VAL A 27 0.02 2.91 3.89
CA VAL A 27 -0.92 1.78 3.80
C VAL A 27 -1.58 1.77 2.42
N TRP A 28 -2.11 0.60 2.03
CA TRP A 28 -3.07 0.52 0.93
C TRP A 28 -4.46 0.83 1.50
N ALA A 29 -5.11 1.88 0.98
CA ALA A 29 -6.48 2.23 1.37
C ALA A 29 -7.41 2.12 0.16
N GLU A 30 -8.55 1.45 0.34
CA GLU A 30 -9.54 1.29 -0.72
C GLU A 30 -10.30 2.60 -0.97
N PHE A 31 -10.40 3.01 -2.23
CA PHE A 31 -11.24 4.11 -2.69
C PHE A 31 -11.94 3.70 -3.99
N ARG A 32 -13.29 3.74 -4.01
CA ARG A 32 -14.12 3.34 -5.17
C ARG A 32 -13.72 1.96 -5.74
N ASN A 33 -13.60 0.95 -4.87
CA ASN A 33 -13.22 -0.43 -5.20
C ASN A 33 -11.80 -0.60 -5.77
N LEU A 34 -10.91 0.38 -5.56
CA LEU A 34 -9.53 0.29 -5.98
C LEU A 34 -8.61 0.72 -4.84
N TYR A 35 -7.56 -0.06 -4.58
CA TYR A 35 -6.62 0.25 -3.51
C TYR A 35 -5.56 1.26 -3.97
N TRP A 36 -5.38 2.30 -3.16
CA TRP A 36 -4.45 3.39 -3.44
C TRP A 36 -3.48 3.60 -2.28
N PRO A 37 -2.21 3.97 -2.54
CA PRO A 37 -1.28 4.31 -1.47
C PRO A 37 -1.79 5.52 -0.67
N ALA A 38 -1.77 5.41 0.65
CA ALA A 38 -2.22 6.46 1.55
C ALA A 38 -1.33 6.56 2.80
N LEU A 39 -1.18 7.77 3.33
CA LEU A 39 -0.52 8.05 4.61
C LEU A 39 -1.54 8.13 5.74
N VAL A 40 -1.32 7.39 6.82
CA VAL A 40 -2.15 7.46 8.02
C VAL A 40 -1.82 8.72 8.81
N ARG A 41 -2.84 9.55 9.07
CA ARG A 41 -2.70 10.80 9.84
C ARG A 41 -3.21 10.68 11.27
N CYS A 42 -4.28 9.93 11.47
CA CYS A 42 -4.87 9.74 12.78
C CYS A 42 -5.54 8.37 12.85
N VAL A 43 -5.34 7.65 13.94
CA VAL A 43 -5.94 6.33 14.14
C VAL A 43 -6.97 6.45 15.25
N LYS A 44 -8.24 6.21 14.92
CA LYS A 44 -9.33 6.17 15.88
C LYS A 44 -9.68 4.72 16.20
N LYS A 45 -8.92 4.12 17.12
CA LYS A 45 -9.09 2.70 17.53
C LYS A 45 -10.53 2.42 18.01
N LYS A 46 -11.15 3.35 18.76
CA LYS A 46 -12.53 3.24 19.25
C LYS A 46 -13.58 3.12 18.12
N GLU A 47 -13.39 3.84 17.02
CA GLU A 47 -14.31 3.83 15.87
C GLU A 47 -13.94 2.79 14.81
N ARG A 48 -12.83 2.02 15.02
CA ARG A 48 -12.21 1.13 14.01
C ARG A 48 -11.99 1.81 12.65
N LYS A 49 -11.60 3.09 12.68
CA LYS A 49 -11.38 3.94 11.51
C LYS A 49 -10.03 4.64 11.60
N ALA A 50 -9.38 4.85 10.46
CA ALA A 50 -8.22 5.72 10.33
C ALA A 50 -8.58 6.92 9.45
N SER A 51 -7.96 8.06 9.74
CA SER A 51 -7.96 9.21 8.84
C SER A 51 -6.69 9.16 8.01
N VAL A 52 -6.83 9.10 6.69
CA VAL A 52 -5.73 8.89 5.74
C VAL A 52 -5.68 10.00 4.69
N TRP A 53 -4.48 10.27 4.18
CA TRP A 53 -4.23 11.09 2.99
C TRP A 53 -3.85 10.19 1.84
N TYR A 54 -4.66 10.14 0.80
CA TYR A 54 -4.24 9.50 -0.45
C TYR A 54 -3.09 10.30 -1.05
N LEU A 55 -2.03 9.58 -1.45
CA LEU A 55 -0.77 10.21 -1.86
C LEU A 55 -0.85 10.92 -3.22
N ASP A 56 -1.99 10.82 -3.92
CA ASP A 56 -2.27 11.56 -5.15
C ASP A 56 -3.07 12.86 -4.94
N SER A 57 -3.59 13.06 -3.73
CA SER A 57 -4.30 14.27 -3.31
C SER A 57 -3.93 14.57 -1.84
N PRO A 58 -2.63 14.75 -1.53
CA PRO A 58 -2.20 15.13 -0.20
C PRO A 58 -2.93 16.42 0.19
N ARG A 59 -3.32 16.55 1.47
CA ARG A 59 -4.18 17.61 2.06
C ARG A 59 -5.66 17.27 2.18
N LYS A 60 -6.20 16.32 1.40
CA LYS A 60 -7.56 15.81 1.65
C LYS A 60 -7.52 14.63 2.62
N CYS A 61 -8.25 14.75 3.72
CA CYS A 61 -8.31 13.73 4.75
C CYS A 61 -9.58 12.89 4.62
N PHE A 62 -9.43 11.58 4.50
CA PHE A 62 -10.52 10.63 4.34
C PHE A 62 -10.59 9.69 5.54
N LYS A 63 -11.79 9.48 6.07
CA LYS A 63 -12.03 8.50 7.14
C LYS A 63 -12.29 7.15 6.50
N VAL A 64 -11.36 6.22 6.67
CA VAL A 64 -11.40 4.88 6.08
C VAL A 64 -11.53 3.83 7.20
N PRO A 65 -12.50 2.90 7.12
CA PRO A 65 -12.61 1.77 8.05
C PRO A 65 -11.38 0.86 7.97
N PHE A 66 -10.93 0.29 9.08
CA PHE A 66 -9.77 -0.61 9.10
C PHE A 66 -9.90 -1.80 8.13
N LYS A 67 -11.11 -2.32 7.92
CA LYS A 67 -11.36 -3.40 6.94
C LYS A 67 -10.97 -3.05 5.50
N LYS A 68 -10.93 -1.76 5.17
CA LYS A 68 -10.56 -1.23 3.85
C LYS A 68 -9.11 -0.76 3.78
N ILE A 69 -8.32 -1.08 4.80
CA ILE A 69 -6.90 -0.73 4.90
C ILE A 69 -6.10 -2.02 4.94
N LYS A 70 -5.05 -2.08 4.12
CA LYS A 70 -4.15 -3.22 4.03
C LYS A 70 -2.71 -2.74 4.21
N SER A 71 -1.85 -3.63 4.70
CA SER A 71 -0.43 -3.34 4.90
C SER A 71 0.23 -3.03 3.57
N PHE A 72 1.01 -1.94 3.51
CA PHE A 72 1.76 -1.60 2.31
C PHE A 72 2.93 -2.55 2.04
N SER A 73 3.43 -3.21 3.09
CA SER A 73 4.56 -4.15 3.03
C SER A 73 4.15 -5.57 2.64
N ASP A 74 2.85 -5.85 2.53
CA ASP A 74 2.33 -7.16 2.17
C ASP A 74 2.56 -7.42 0.65
N PRO A 75 3.41 -8.39 0.28
CA PRO A 75 3.76 -8.65 -1.11
C PRO A 75 2.60 -9.25 -1.91
N GLU A 76 1.77 -10.09 -1.29
CA GLU A 76 0.63 -10.73 -1.94
C GLU A 76 -0.45 -9.70 -2.29
N MET A 77 -0.80 -8.87 -1.31
CA MET A 77 -1.74 -7.77 -1.52
C MET A 77 -1.20 -6.78 -2.56
N THR A 78 0.09 -6.47 -2.52
CA THR A 78 0.71 -5.57 -3.49
C THR A 78 0.67 -6.14 -4.91
N ALA A 79 0.90 -7.45 -5.08
CA ALA A 79 0.79 -8.11 -6.38
C ALA A 79 -0.66 -8.12 -6.91
N LEU A 80 -1.64 -8.39 -6.05
CA LEU A 80 -3.06 -8.36 -6.40
C LEU A 80 -3.48 -6.96 -6.88
N ILE A 81 -3.11 -5.92 -6.13
CA ILE A 81 -3.44 -4.53 -6.47
C ILE A 81 -2.81 -4.12 -7.80
N LYS A 82 -1.55 -4.52 -8.07
CA LYS A 82 -0.91 -4.25 -9.37
C LYS A 82 -1.70 -4.85 -10.53
N ASN A 83 -2.18 -6.08 -10.38
CA ASN A 83 -2.94 -6.76 -11.43
C ASN A 83 -4.30 -6.08 -11.67
N GLU A 84 -5.01 -5.70 -10.60
CA GLU A 84 -6.26 -4.93 -10.70
C GLU A 84 -6.05 -3.59 -11.42
N VAL A 85 -4.95 -2.91 -11.10
CA VAL A 85 -4.63 -1.58 -11.64
C VAL A 85 -4.18 -1.62 -13.09
N GLU A 86 -3.50 -2.68 -13.54
CA GLU A 86 -3.01 -2.77 -14.93
C GLU A 86 -4.15 -2.69 -15.96
N ASN A 87 -5.34 -3.16 -15.57
CA ASN A 87 -6.57 -3.12 -16.38
C ASN A 87 -7.38 -1.82 -16.20
N SER A 88 -6.90 -0.88 -15.37
CA SER A 88 -7.59 0.37 -15.05
C SER A 88 -7.06 1.54 -15.90
N PRO A 89 -7.92 2.50 -16.30
CA PRO A 89 -7.47 3.74 -16.94
C PRO A 89 -6.54 4.57 -16.01
N MET A 90 -6.51 4.28 -14.71
CA MET A 90 -5.69 4.99 -13.73
C MET A 90 -4.27 4.42 -13.58
N LYS A 91 -3.89 3.41 -14.37
CA LYS A 91 -2.61 2.67 -14.19
C LYS A 91 -1.36 3.54 -14.15
N ALA A 92 -1.24 4.51 -15.05
CA ALA A 92 -0.09 5.40 -15.11
C ALA A 92 0.01 6.28 -13.84
N LYS A 93 -1.14 6.81 -13.38
CA LYS A 93 -1.21 7.60 -12.17
C LYS A 93 -0.90 6.76 -10.94
N HIS A 94 -1.42 5.54 -10.87
CA HIS A 94 -1.16 4.60 -9.78
C HIS A 94 0.32 4.24 -9.70
N LYS A 95 0.95 3.83 -10.81
CA LYS A 95 2.39 3.52 -10.88
C LYS A 95 3.23 4.69 -10.37
N LYS A 96 2.91 5.93 -10.78
CA LYS A 96 3.63 7.14 -10.31
C LYS A 96 3.50 7.32 -8.79
N VAL A 97 2.29 7.23 -8.25
CA VAL A 97 2.04 7.42 -6.81
C VAL A 97 2.68 6.31 -5.98
N TRP A 98 2.62 5.08 -6.47
CA TRP A 98 3.23 3.92 -5.85
C TRP A 98 4.76 4.04 -5.80
N LEU A 99 5.39 4.46 -6.91
CA LEU A 99 6.84 4.75 -6.95
C LEU A 99 7.23 5.82 -5.94
N ASN A 100 6.49 6.92 -5.88
CA ASN A 100 6.72 7.96 -4.88
C ASN A 100 6.64 7.40 -3.45
N ALA A 101 5.66 6.55 -3.17
CA ALA A 101 5.50 5.94 -1.85
C ALA A 101 6.71 5.09 -1.45
N ILE A 102 7.23 4.27 -2.39
CA ILE A 102 8.43 3.47 -2.17
C ILE A 102 9.65 4.37 -1.91
N THR A 103 9.84 5.41 -2.72
CA THR A 103 10.95 6.35 -2.55
C THR A 103 10.90 7.04 -1.20
N TYR A 104 9.72 7.47 -0.76
CA TYR A 104 9.53 8.08 0.56
C TYR A 104 9.93 7.13 1.69
N ILE A 105 9.45 5.87 1.66
CA ILE A 105 9.79 4.86 2.67
C ILE A 105 11.30 4.61 2.71
N ARG A 106 11.94 4.48 1.54
CA ARG A 106 13.39 4.28 1.45
C ARG A 106 14.16 5.45 2.06
N ARG A 107 13.78 6.68 1.74
CA ARG A 107 14.42 7.89 2.28
C ARG A 107 14.22 7.99 3.80
N LYS A 108 13.02 7.71 4.29
CA LYS A 108 12.75 7.62 5.74
C LYS A 108 13.67 6.59 6.42
N ASN A 109 13.88 5.42 5.80
CA ASN A 109 14.78 4.38 6.32
C ASN A 109 16.26 4.78 6.28
N GLN A 110 16.64 5.71 5.40
CA GLN A 110 17.98 6.31 5.34
C GLN A 110 18.16 7.49 6.31
N GLY A 111 17.13 7.84 7.11
CA GLY A 111 17.18 8.92 8.09
C GLY A 111 16.76 10.29 7.55
N TYR A 112 16.27 10.39 6.31
CA TYR A 112 15.72 11.65 5.81
C TYR A 112 14.38 11.95 6.47
N THR A 113 14.20 13.20 6.89
CA THR A 113 13.00 13.72 7.56
C THR A 113 12.14 14.54 6.60
N ASP A 114 11.79 13.94 5.45
CA ASP A 114 10.95 14.59 4.45
C ASP A 114 9.54 14.84 4.99
N ASP A 115 9.03 16.07 4.83
CA ASP A 115 7.63 16.38 5.13
C ASP A 115 6.72 15.68 4.10
N PRO A 116 5.77 14.82 4.54
CA PRO A 116 4.91 14.09 3.60
C PRO A 116 4.04 15.00 2.74
N ALA A 117 3.57 16.13 3.26
CA ALA A 117 2.70 17.02 2.50
C ALA A 117 3.45 17.66 1.33
N SER A 118 4.74 17.93 1.51
CA SER A 118 5.63 18.48 0.49
C SER A 118 6.17 17.40 -0.46
N PHE A 119 6.50 16.21 0.05
CA PHE A 119 7.05 15.10 -0.75
C PHE A 119 6.05 14.58 -1.79
N PHE A 120 4.78 14.43 -1.39
CA PHE A 120 3.73 13.88 -2.25
C PHE A 120 2.98 14.94 -3.06
N ASP A 121 3.36 16.22 -2.95
CA ASP A 121 2.74 17.28 -3.74
C ASP A 121 3.05 17.09 -5.23
N LEU A 122 2.09 16.53 -5.98
CA LEU A 122 2.28 16.24 -7.41
C LEU A 122 2.57 17.48 -8.27
N ASN A 123 2.30 18.70 -7.76
CA ASN A 123 2.60 19.97 -8.44
C ASN A 123 4.03 20.45 -8.13
N LYS A 124 4.60 20.01 -7.01
CA LYS A 124 6.01 20.22 -6.71
C LYS A 124 6.73 18.94 -7.12
N HIS A 125 7.35 18.96 -8.29
CA HIS A 125 8.16 17.84 -8.75
C HIS A 125 9.34 17.65 -7.79
N TYR A 126 9.14 16.91 -6.69
CA TYR A 126 10.20 16.56 -5.75
C TYR A 126 11.27 15.72 -6.49
N LEU A 127 10.84 14.98 -7.51
CA LEU A 127 11.70 14.25 -8.45
C LEU A 127 12.43 15.13 -9.50
N VAL A 128 12.21 16.44 -9.56
CA VAL A 128 13.05 17.34 -10.39
C VAL A 128 14.35 17.74 -9.66
N TYR A 129 14.52 17.33 -8.40
CA TYR A 129 15.82 17.40 -7.75
C TYR A 129 16.76 16.28 -8.24
N LYS A 130 17.39 16.60 -9.37
CA LYS A 130 18.72 16.19 -9.89
C LYS A 130 18.92 14.71 -10.26
N ASP A 131 19.09 14.47 -11.56
CA ASP A 131 20.01 13.51 -12.21
C ASP A 131 20.58 12.35 -11.38
N ASN A 132 19.73 11.60 -10.70
CA ASN A 132 20.17 10.43 -9.97
C ASN A 132 20.01 9.21 -10.85
N LYS A 133 21.12 8.82 -11.48
CA LYS A 133 21.40 7.49 -12.06
C LYS A 133 20.84 6.32 -11.20
N PHE A 134 20.64 6.55 -9.90
CA PHE A 134 20.03 5.65 -8.91
C PHE A 134 18.52 5.35 -9.10
N ASP A 135 17.73 6.26 -9.64
CA ASP A 135 16.27 6.06 -9.71
C ASP A 135 15.88 5.05 -10.82
N LYS A 136 16.67 4.99 -11.91
CA LYS A 136 16.56 3.93 -12.93
C LYS A 136 16.97 2.57 -12.39
N GLN A 137 18.13 2.48 -11.73
CA GLN A 137 18.60 1.24 -11.10
C GLN A 137 17.56 0.68 -10.13
N CYS A 138 16.88 1.54 -9.36
CA CYS A 138 15.86 1.11 -8.41
C CYS A 138 14.57 0.61 -9.08
N LEU A 139 14.17 1.20 -10.21
CA LEU A 139 13.05 0.72 -11.02
C LEU A 139 13.38 -0.66 -11.61
N ASP A 140 14.59 -0.80 -12.15
CA ASP A 140 15.09 -2.05 -12.72
C ASP A 140 15.20 -3.15 -11.64
N ASP A 141 15.69 -2.84 -10.44
CA ASP A 141 15.81 -3.80 -9.33
C ASP A 141 14.44 -4.27 -8.80
N ILE A 142 13.42 -3.40 -8.82
CA ILE A 142 12.05 -3.75 -8.40
C ILE A 142 11.36 -4.60 -9.47
N GLU A 143 11.53 -4.26 -10.75
CA GLU A 143 11.01 -5.07 -11.87
C GLU A 143 11.71 -6.44 -11.93
N ASN A 144 13.03 -6.50 -11.70
CA ASN A 144 13.82 -7.74 -11.68
C ASN A 144 13.58 -8.64 -10.45
N ARG A 145 13.26 -8.08 -9.28
CA ARG A 145 12.82 -8.89 -8.12
C ARG A 145 11.42 -9.47 -8.31
N GLY A 146 10.57 -8.80 -9.07
CA GLY A 146 9.24 -9.30 -9.44
C GLY A 146 9.28 -10.49 -10.41
N THR A 147 10.34 -10.63 -11.21
CA THR A 147 10.57 -11.78 -12.10
C THR A 147 11.32 -12.91 -11.41
N ALA A 148 12.25 -12.63 -10.50
CA ALA A 148 12.99 -13.67 -9.75
C ALA A 148 12.09 -14.57 -8.88
N LEU A 149 11.01 -14.02 -8.29
CA LEU A 149 10.04 -14.81 -7.53
C LEU A 149 9.15 -15.70 -8.40
N LYS A 150 8.99 -15.41 -9.70
CA LYS A 150 8.20 -16.25 -10.62
C LYS A 150 8.95 -17.47 -11.12
N ASN A 151 10.27 -17.45 -11.07
CA ASN A 151 11.13 -18.55 -11.55
C ASN A 151 11.57 -19.49 -10.42
N ALA A 152 11.22 -19.20 -9.16
CA ALA A 152 11.55 -20.05 -8.01
C ALA A 152 10.47 -21.12 -7.71
N ASP A 153 9.29 -21.01 -8.33
CA ASP A 153 8.17 -21.96 -8.21
C ASP A 153 8.05 -22.89 -9.43
N SER A 154 9.12 -23.09 -10.20
CA SER A 154 9.12 -23.94 -11.41
C SER A 154 10.29 -24.92 -11.51
N ASP A 155 10.93 -25.25 -10.39
CA ASP A 155 11.82 -26.42 -10.26
C ASP A 155 11.27 -27.40 -9.22
#